data_AF-A0A072NB04-F1
#
_entry.id   AF-A0A072NB04-F1
#
_cell.length_a   1.000
_cell.length_b   1.000
_cell.length_c   1.000
_cell.angle_alpha   90.00
_cell.angle_beta   90.00
_cell.angle_gamma   90.00
#
_symmetry.space_group_name_H-M   'P 1'
#
loop_
_entity.id
_entity.type
_entity.pdbx_description
1 polymer ?
#
loop_
_entity_poly.entity_id
_entity_poly.type
_entity_poly.pdbx_seq_one_letter_code
_entity_poly.pdbx_strand_id
1 'polypeptide(L)'
;MLATIVLSATNAHAENIDILMSSVFPPDEATYIGFESVEREDIPVSAAVERKYLIVDFRLQSGQLQSEQLQASVHKVCMTLLKDRDLIRHLSDSGYDMVSVAFDRRSQFDCL
;
A
#
# COMPACT_ATOMS: atom_id res chain seq x y z
N MET A 1 -6.05 -25.83 -32.59
CA MET A 1 -6.30 -24.38 -32.71
C MET A 1 -5.85 -23.77 -31.39
N LEU A 2 -4.71 -23.06 -31.39
CA LEU A 2 -4.15 -22.45 -30.17
C LEU A 2 -4.99 -21.24 -29.78
N ALA A 3 -5.40 -21.16 -28.51
CA ALA A 3 -5.92 -19.94 -27.92
C ALA A 3 -4.91 -19.45 -26.89
N THR A 4 -3.98 -18.61 -27.34
CA THR A 4 -3.07 -17.88 -26.45
C THR A 4 -3.85 -16.71 -25.86
N ILE A 5 -4.26 -16.83 -24.61
CA ILE A 5 -4.89 -15.73 -23.87
C ILE A 5 -3.76 -14.80 -23.42
N VAL A 6 -3.67 -13.63 -24.06
CA VAL A 6 -2.82 -12.53 -23.60
C VAL A 6 -3.60 -11.78 -22.53
N LEU A 7 -3.23 -12.01 -21.27
CA LEU A 7 -3.72 -11.22 -20.15
C LEU A 7 -2.89 -9.94 -20.08
N SER A 8 -3.43 -8.83 -20.57
CA SER A 8 -2.78 -7.52 -20.51
C SER A 8 -3.82 -6.47 -20.18
N ALA A 9 -3.97 -6.14 -18.90
CA ALA A 9 -4.46 -4.84 -18.43
C ALA A 9 -4.57 -4.79 -16.89
N THR A 10 -3.46 -4.64 -16.17
CA THR A 10 -3.46 -4.11 -14.79
C THR A 10 -2.18 -3.32 -14.44
N ASN A 11 -1.47 -2.73 -15.41
CA ASN A 11 -0.23 -1.98 -15.10
C ASN A 11 -0.44 -0.48 -14.83
N ALA A 12 -1.47 0.16 -15.41
CA ALA A 12 -1.63 1.62 -15.30
C ALA A 12 -1.97 2.10 -13.88
N HIS A 13 -2.50 1.22 -13.02
CA HIS A 13 -2.95 1.58 -11.67
C HIS A 13 -1.86 1.35 -10.61
N ALA A 14 -1.03 0.31 -10.78
CA ALA A 14 0.20 0.15 -10.01
C ALA A 14 1.11 1.38 -10.18
N GLU A 15 1.23 1.87 -11.42
CA GLU A 15 2.00 3.09 -11.72
C GLU A 15 1.56 4.30 -10.90
N ASN A 16 0.26 4.49 -10.63
CA ASN A 16 -0.21 5.66 -9.89
C ASN A 16 0.21 5.63 -8.42
N ILE A 17 0.10 4.46 -7.76
CA ILE A 17 0.53 4.32 -6.37
C ILE A 17 2.06 4.35 -6.25
N ASP A 18 2.79 3.74 -7.17
CA ASP A 18 4.25 3.77 -7.19
C ASP A 18 4.77 5.21 -7.31
N ILE A 19 4.17 6.02 -8.20
CA ILE A 19 4.51 7.44 -8.37
C ILE A 19 4.19 8.23 -7.11
N LEU A 20 2.99 8.06 -6.56
CA LEU A 20 2.56 8.80 -5.36
C LEU A 20 3.50 8.47 -4.18
N MET A 21 3.74 7.20 -3.91
CA MET A 21 4.53 6.74 -2.77
C MET A 21 6.02 7.08 -2.88
N SER A 22 6.58 7.05 -4.10
CA SER A 22 7.96 7.48 -4.35
C SER A 22 8.20 8.96 -4.02
N SER A 23 7.15 9.78 -3.97
CA SER A 23 7.24 11.21 -3.67
C SER A 23 7.04 11.58 -2.20
N VAL A 24 6.64 10.63 -1.34
CA VAL A 24 6.25 10.92 0.05
C VAL A 24 7.43 11.37 0.89
N PHE A 25 8.60 10.77 0.69
CA PHE A 25 9.81 11.06 1.44
C PHE A 25 10.94 11.49 0.52
N PRO A 26 11.82 12.38 0.99
CA PRO A 26 13.09 12.58 0.33
C PRO A 26 13.97 11.32 0.50
N PRO A 27 14.91 11.06 -0.44
CA PRO A 27 15.68 9.80 -0.48
C PRO A 27 16.52 9.50 0.77
N ASP A 28 16.86 10.53 1.55
CA ASP A 28 17.64 10.46 2.78
C ASP A 28 16.80 10.11 4.03
N GLU A 29 15.48 10.22 3.97
CA GLU A 29 14.58 9.83 5.06
C GLU A 29 14.10 8.39 4.89
N ALA A 30 13.44 8.11 3.77
CA ALA A 30 12.89 6.78 3.47
C ALA A 30 12.80 6.57 1.95
N THR A 31 13.07 5.35 1.51
CA THR A 31 12.96 4.94 0.12
C THR A 31 11.74 4.06 -0.04
N TYR A 32 10.86 4.41 -0.98
CA TYR A 32 9.76 3.55 -1.37
C TYR A 32 10.29 2.26 -2.03
N ILE A 33 9.79 1.11 -1.57
CA ILE A 33 10.22 -0.21 -2.06
C ILE A 33 9.19 -0.80 -3.03
N GLY A 34 7.90 -0.63 -2.73
CA GLY A 34 6.82 -1.20 -3.50
C GLY A 34 5.56 -1.37 -2.66
N PHE A 35 4.59 -2.09 -3.21
CA PHE A 35 3.39 -2.49 -2.50
C PHE A 35 3.09 -3.97 -2.67
N GLU A 36 2.38 -4.54 -1.71
CA GLU A 36 1.91 -5.92 -1.74
C GLU A 36 0.39 -5.95 -1.51
N SER A 37 -0.32 -6.75 -2.31
CA SER A 37 -1.72 -7.06 -2.09
C SER A 37 -1.83 -8.33 -1.29
N VAL A 38 -2.38 -8.25 -0.08
CA VAL A 38 -2.53 -9.41 0.80
C VAL A 38 -3.98 -9.82 0.88
N GLU A 39 -4.27 -11.08 0.54
CA GLU A 39 -5.59 -11.66 0.72
C GLU A 39 -5.81 -12.06 2.19
N ARG A 40 -7.04 -11.84 2.65
CA ARG A 40 -7.51 -12.14 4.00
C ARG A 40 -8.26 -13.47 4.00
N GLU A 41 -7.54 -14.50 4.40
CA GLU A 41 -8.09 -15.85 4.56
C GLU A 41 -8.99 -15.98 5.80
N ASP A 42 -8.86 -15.05 6.76
CA ASP A 42 -9.58 -15.04 8.04
C ASP A 42 -11.05 -14.57 7.93
N ILE A 43 -11.40 -13.84 6.86
CA ILE A 43 -12.79 -13.47 6.57
C ILE A 43 -13.47 -14.62 5.85
N PRO A 44 -14.66 -15.11 6.24
CA PRO A 44 -15.41 -16.09 5.45
C PRO A 44 -15.72 -15.62 4.02
N VAL A 45 -15.71 -16.54 3.05
CA VAL A 45 -16.02 -16.24 1.62
C VAL A 45 -17.41 -15.62 1.46
N SER A 46 -18.34 -15.94 2.36
CA SER A 46 -19.71 -15.43 2.35
C SER A 46 -19.87 -14.03 2.94
N ALA A 47 -18.82 -13.43 3.49
CA ALA A 47 -18.91 -12.09 4.05
C ALA A 47 -19.05 -11.04 2.93
N ALA A 48 -19.84 -10.00 3.19
CA ALA A 48 -20.04 -8.90 2.24
C ALA A 48 -18.88 -7.88 2.23
N VAL A 49 -17.79 -8.15 2.96
CA VAL A 49 -16.60 -7.32 3.02
C VAL A 49 -15.53 -7.89 2.10
N GLU A 50 -14.82 -7.00 1.43
CA GLU A 50 -13.77 -7.38 0.51
C GLU A 50 -12.55 -7.91 1.28
N ARG A 51 -11.81 -8.83 0.66
CA ARG A 51 -10.92 -9.75 1.36
C ARG A 51 -9.46 -9.47 1.06
N LYS A 52 -9.07 -8.22 0.80
CA LYS A 52 -7.65 -7.89 0.66
C LYS A 52 -7.32 -6.50 1.16
N TYR A 53 -6.12 -6.36 1.68
CA TYR A 53 -5.54 -5.09 2.09
C TYR A 53 -4.22 -4.87 1.36
N LEU A 54 -3.83 -3.61 1.26
CA LEU A 54 -2.60 -3.21 0.59
C LEU A 54 -1.53 -2.88 1.64
N ILE A 55 -0.33 -3.43 1.50
CA ILE A 55 0.83 -3.04 2.30
C ILE A 55 1.75 -2.20 1.44
N VAL A 56 2.10 -1.00 1.91
CA VAL A 56 3.07 -0.10 1.25
C VAL A 56 4.38 -0.17 2.02
N ASP A 57 5.46 -0.58 1.37
CA ASP A 57 6.77 -0.80 2.00
C ASP A 57 7.72 0.37 1.74
N PHE A 58 8.31 0.88 2.83
CA PHE A 58 9.40 1.84 2.81
C PHE A 58 10.63 1.29 3.54
N ARG A 59 11.81 1.57 2.99
CA ARG A 59 13.09 1.35 3.69
C ARG A 59 13.58 2.65 4.30
N LEU A 60 13.73 2.66 5.61
CA LEU A 60 14.36 3.75 6.35
C LEU A 60 15.87 3.74 6.15
N GLN A 61 16.49 4.92 6.03
CA GLN A 61 17.95 5.03 5.86
C GLN A 61 18.72 4.90 7.18
N SER A 62 18.16 5.39 8.28
CA SER A 62 18.67 5.18 9.63
C SER A 62 17.96 3.96 10.21
N GLY A 63 18.72 2.90 10.48
CA GLY A 63 18.21 1.55 10.81
C GLY A 63 17.28 1.39 12.02
N GLN A 64 16.89 2.48 12.70
CA GLN A 64 15.82 2.52 13.70
C GLN A 64 15.32 3.96 13.86
N LEU A 65 14.03 4.19 13.60
CA LEU A 65 13.35 5.43 14.02
C LEU A 65 13.00 5.34 15.50
N GLN A 66 13.11 6.47 16.20
CA GLN A 66 12.46 6.60 17.50
C GLN A 66 10.93 6.51 17.32
N SER A 67 10.21 5.98 18.31
CA SER A 67 8.76 5.72 18.19
C SER A 67 7.94 6.94 17.74
N GLU A 68 8.31 8.14 18.16
CA GLU A 68 7.66 9.39 17.74
C GLU A 68 7.88 9.69 16.24
N GLN A 69 9.10 9.49 15.75
CA GLN A 69 9.43 9.68 14.33
C GLN A 69 8.75 8.61 13.47
N LEU A 70 8.66 7.38 13.98
CA LEU A 70 7.92 6.31 13.30
C LEU A 70 6.44 6.66 13.16
N GLN A 71 5.79 7.10 14.23
CA GLN A 71 4.39 7.53 14.18
C GLN A 71 4.18 8.71 13.24
N ALA A 72 5.09 9.69 13.23
CA ALA A 72 5.03 10.80 12.29
C ALA A 72 5.17 10.33 10.82
N SER A 73 6.07 9.39 10.55
CA SER A 73 6.25 8.80 9.21
C SER A 73 5.03 7.98 8.77
N VAL A 74 4.47 7.14 9.65
CA VAL A 74 3.20 6.42 9.41
C VAL A 74 2.11 7.42 9.07
N HIS A 75 1.92 8.43 9.93
CA HIS A 75 0.89 9.45 9.73
C HIS A 75 1.07 10.20 8.40
N LYS A 76 2.31 10.54 8.03
CA LYS A 76 2.62 11.21 6.77
C LYS A 76 2.20 10.36 5.56
N VAL A 77 2.58 9.08 5.52
CA VAL A 77 2.20 8.17 4.43
C VAL A 77 0.68 8.01 4.37
N CYS A 78 0.06 7.69 5.51
CA CYS A 78 -1.38 7.49 5.59
C CYS A 78 -2.16 8.74 5.18
N MET A 79 -1.74 9.93 5.61
CA MET A 79 -2.38 11.17 5.19
C MET A 79 -2.15 11.49 3.72
N THR A 80 -1.00 11.16 3.14
CA THR A 80 -0.79 11.31 1.69
C THR A 80 -1.74 10.40 0.91
N LEU A 81 -1.84 9.12 1.28
CA LEU A 81 -2.76 8.16 0.65
C LEU A 81 -4.22 8.59 0.80
N LEU A 82 -4.66 8.89 2.02
CA LEU A 82 -6.07 9.19 2.32
C LEU A 82 -6.55 10.55 1.79
N LYS A 83 -5.62 11.46 1.44
CA LYS A 83 -5.94 12.72 0.76
C LYS A 83 -6.20 12.53 -0.73
N ASP A 84 -5.61 11.52 -1.35
CA ASP A 84 -5.89 11.18 -2.74
C ASP A 84 -7.20 10.39 -2.84
N ARG A 85 -8.29 11.13 -3.02
CA ARG A 85 -9.66 10.56 -3.04
C ARG A 85 -9.90 9.64 -4.23
N ASP A 86 -9.22 9.88 -5.33
CA ASP A 86 -9.38 9.07 -6.54
C ASP A 86 -8.63 7.76 -6.39
N LEU A 87 -7.42 7.78 -5.83
CA LEU A 87 -6.69 6.56 -5.46
C LEU A 87 -7.50 5.72 -4.46
N ILE A 88 -8.00 6.32 -3.37
CA ILE A 88 -8.78 5.57 -2.37
C ILE A 88 -10.05 4.97 -2.98
N ARG A 89 -10.77 5.73 -3.82
CA ARG A 89 -11.95 5.21 -4.51
C ARG A 89 -11.58 4.03 -5.40
N HIS A 90 -10.51 4.14 -6.19
CA HIS A 90 -10.07 3.04 -7.04
C HIS A 90 -9.63 1.81 -6.26
N LEU A 91 -8.94 2.00 -5.11
CA LEU A 91 -8.55 0.90 -4.24
C LEU A 91 -9.79 0.17 -3.70
N SER A 92 -10.78 0.92 -3.21
CA SER A 92 -12.05 0.35 -2.76
C SER A 92 -12.83 -0.32 -3.91
N ASP A 93 -12.90 0.28 -5.10
CA ASP A 93 -13.54 -0.34 -6.27
C ASP A 93 -12.80 -1.61 -6.74
N SER A 94 -11.54 -1.78 -6.34
CA SER A 94 -10.67 -2.89 -6.73
C SER A 94 -10.60 -4.04 -5.72
N GLY A 95 -11.31 -3.98 -4.59
CA GLY A 95 -11.24 -5.04 -3.58
C GLY A 95 -10.57 -4.66 -2.26
N TYR A 96 -9.97 -3.47 -2.15
CA TYR A 96 -9.14 -3.10 -1.00
C TYR A 96 -9.93 -2.35 0.06
N ASP A 97 -10.08 -2.96 1.23
CA ASP A 97 -10.80 -2.39 2.37
C ASP A 97 -9.88 -1.61 3.34
N MET A 98 -8.58 -1.85 3.24
CA MET A 98 -7.57 -1.27 4.13
C MET A 98 -6.23 -1.07 3.41
N VAL A 99 -5.49 -0.05 3.87
CA VAL A 99 -4.08 0.16 3.51
C VAL A 99 -3.25 0.23 4.78
N SER A 100 -2.15 -0.49 4.79
CA SER A 100 -1.16 -0.54 5.87
C SER A 100 0.20 -0.11 5.34
N VAL A 101 1.05 0.41 6.22
CA VAL A 101 2.40 0.88 5.88
C VAL A 101 3.42 0.08 6.69
N ALA A 102 4.49 -0.36 6.02
CA ALA A 102 5.61 -1.05 6.65
C ALA A 102 6.90 -0.24 6.44
N PHE A 103 7.67 -0.07 7.51
CA PHE A 103 9.00 0.56 7.47
C PHE A 103 10.15 -0.44 7.74
N ASP A 104 9.78 -1.65 8.15
CA ASP A 104 10.66 -2.77 8.38
C ASP A 104 9.94 -4.10 8.05
N ARG A 105 10.62 -5.23 8.23
CA ARG A 105 10.07 -6.56 7.91
C ARG A 105 9.19 -7.15 9.01
N ARG A 106 9.02 -6.45 10.13
CA ARG A 106 8.43 -6.99 11.37
C ARG A 106 7.12 -6.32 11.75
N SER A 107 6.89 -5.10 11.28
CA SER A 107 5.78 -4.27 11.69
C SER A 107 5.07 -3.67 10.48
N GLN A 108 3.74 -3.67 10.57
CA GLN A 108 2.83 -2.98 9.67
C GLN A 108 1.90 -2.10 10.51
N PHE A 109 1.54 -0.94 9.99
CA PHE A 109 0.71 0.05 10.67
C PHE A 109 -0.48 0.41 9.79
N ASP A 110 -1.68 0.21 10.30
CA ASP A 110 -2.91 0.47 9.56
C ASP A 110 -3.19 1.97 9.49
N CYS A 111 -3.69 2.42 8.34
CA CYS A 111 -3.99 3.84 8.10
C CYS A 111 -5.40 4.27 8.57
N LEU A 112 -6.19 3.38 9.19
CA LEU A 112 -7.59 3.60 9.60
C LEU A 112 -7.77 3.54 11.13
#